data_AF-A0A929CA04-F1
#
_entry.id   AF-A0A929CA04-F1
#
_cell.length_a   1.000
_cell.length_b   1.000
_cell.length_c   1.000
_cell.angle_alpha   90.00
_cell.angle_beta   90.00
_cell.angle_gamma   90.00
#
_symmetry.space_group_name_H-M   'P 1'
#
loop_
_entity.id
_entity.type
_entity.pdbx_description
1 polymer ?
#
loop_
_entity_poly.entity_id
_entity_poly.type
_entity_poly.pdbx_seq_one_letter_code
_entity_poly.pdbx_strand_id
1 'polypeptide(L)'
;MKKTIIFIVIILLLIAACVYYNCMQREKFEQEKKEAVAEAVQSTIDSMNLCRVLEVPKQEVQAHKPPPPPPPEPKKVQAEEPVEPDMLTDERDGQQYKIFEVEDDWWMGENLNFPTQESWCYDVQESNCDKWGRLYTWKEATITCPQGWHLPNDQEWSKLINYYGGVHYAGKSFKVGGSSPFNAFMSGYYYHEGSFGKVGVSAYFWSATEQNNDYASFKGVYSTVDNVGTYTYIKIDGMSVRCVKDR
;
A
#
# COMPACT_ATOMS: atom_id res chain seq x y z
N MET A 1 40.97 -28.66 -45.95
CA MET A 1 41.39 -27.54 -45.08
C MET A 1 40.87 -26.18 -45.54
N LYS A 2 41.24 -25.64 -46.73
CA LYS A 2 40.80 -24.29 -47.17
C LYS A 2 39.28 -24.09 -47.24
N LYS A 3 38.51 -25.07 -47.74
CA LYS A 3 37.03 -24.99 -47.84
C LYS A 3 36.34 -24.94 -46.47
N THR A 4 36.85 -25.67 -45.49
CA THR A 4 36.33 -25.70 -44.10
C THR A 4 36.55 -24.37 -43.40
N ILE A 5 37.72 -23.75 -43.60
CA ILE A 5 38.04 -22.43 -43.04
C ILE A 5 37.14 -21.35 -43.65
N ILE A 6 36.90 -21.38 -44.97
CA ILE A 6 35.97 -20.45 -45.64
C ILE A 6 34.56 -20.59 -45.08
N PHE A 7 34.08 -21.81 -44.84
CA PHE A 7 32.75 -22.05 -44.27
C PHE A 7 32.61 -21.52 -42.84
N ILE A 8 33.63 -21.71 -42.00
CA ILE A 8 33.65 -21.17 -40.63
C ILE A 8 33.66 -19.64 -40.64
N VAL A 9 34.44 -19.01 -41.53
CA VAL A 9 34.48 -17.54 -41.65
C VAL A 9 33.12 -16.98 -42.10
N ILE A 10 32.44 -17.64 -43.05
CA ILE A 10 31.08 -17.24 -43.47
C ILE A 10 30.10 -17.35 -42.31
N ILE A 11 30.13 -18.44 -41.53
CA ILE A 11 29.25 -18.61 -40.36
C ILE A 11 29.49 -17.51 -39.33
N LEU A 12 30.74 -17.19 -39.02
CA LEU A 12 31.06 -16.14 -38.04
C LEU A 12 30.59 -14.75 -38.51
N LEU A 13 30.71 -14.45 -39.82
CA LEU A 13 30.19 -13.21 -40.39
C LEU A 13 28.67 -13.13 -40.33
N LEU A 14 27.96 -14.24 -40.58
CA LEU A 14 26.50 -14.31 -40.47
C LEU A 14 26.03 -14.15 -39.03
N ILE A 15 26.72 -14.76 -38.05
CA ILE A 15 26.42 -14.59 -36.63
C ILE A 15 26.64 -13.14 -36.22
N ALA A 16 27.78 -12.53 -36.61
CA ALA A 16 28.06 -11.13 -36.31
C ALA A 16 27.01 -10.19 -36.91
N ALA A 17 26.59 -10.42 -38.15
CA ALA A 17 25.52 -9.65 -38.79
C ALA A 17 24.16 -9.82 -38.07
N CYS A 18 23.83 -11.04 -37.61
CA CYS A 18 22.61 -11.30 -36.85
C CYS A 18 22.61 -10.60 -35.49
N VAL A 19 23.73 -10.66 -34.75
CA VAL A 19 23.90 -9.96 -33.47
C VAL A 19 23.79 -8.45 -33.66
N TYR A 20 24.45 -7.90 -34.69
CA TYR A 20 24.37 -6.48 -35.02
C TYR A 20 22.93 -6.05 -35.36
N TYR A 21 22.24 -6.82 -36.21
CA TYR A 21 20.85 -6.54 -36.57
C TYR A 21 19.93 -6.55 -35.34
N ASN A 22 20.04 -7.56 -34.48
CA ASN A 22 19.22 -7.65 -33.25
C ASN A 22 19.53 -6.51 -32.25
N CYS A 23 20.79 -6.08 -32.17
CA CYS A 23 21.18 -4.92 -31.35
C CYS A 23 20.52 -3.63 -31.84
N MET A 24 20.58 -3.38 -33.15
CA MET A 24 19.94 -2.21 -33.78
C MET A 24 18.41 -2.21 -33.59
N GLN A 25 17.76 -3.38 -33.68
CA GLN A 25 16.31 -3.48 -33.44
C GLN A 25 15.96 -3.17 -31.97
N ARG A 26 16.79 -3.60 -31.02
CA ARG A 26 16.59 -3.32 -29.60
C ARG A 26 16.72 -1.83 -29.29
N GLU A 27 17.73 -1.16 -29.85
CA GLU A 27 17.89 0.29 -29.68
C GLU A 27 16.72 1.08 -30.26
N LYS A 28 16.22 0.68 -31.43
CA LYS A 28 15.03 1.29 -32.04
C LYS A 28 13.79 1.14 -31.16
N PHE A 29 13.56 -0.06 -30.61
CA PHE A 29 12.44 -0.34 -29.72
C PHE A 29 12.52 0.45 -28.40
N GLU A 30 13.72 0.60 -27.83
CA GLU A 30 13.92 1.43 -26.63
C GLU A 30 13.70 2.92 -26.91
N GLN A 31 14.03 3.40 -28.12
CA GLN A 31 13.75 4.78 -28.53
C GLN A 31 12.25 5.02 -28.72
N GLU A 32 11.54 4.13 -29.40
CA GLU A 32 10.08 4.21 -29.60
C GLU A 32 9.33 4.20 -28.25
N LYS A 33 9.79 3.39 -27.28
CA LYS A 33 9.24 3.42 -25.91
C LYS A 33 9.42 4.75 -25.20
N LYS A 34 10.61 5.37 -25.33
CA LYS A 34 10.89 6.67 -24.70
C LYS A 34 10.02 7.78 -25.29
N GLU A 35 9.81 7.76 -26.60
CA GLU A 35 8.94 8.71 -27.30
C GLU A 35 7.48 8.54 -26.88
N ALA A 36 6.97 7.31 -26.79
CA ALA A 36 5.62 7.03 -26.31
C ALA A 36 5.40 7.48 -24.85
N VAL A 37 6.40 7.30 -23.98
CA VAL A 37 6.34 7.79 -22.59
C VAL A 37 6.35 9.32 -22.55
N ALA A 38 7.16 9.98 -23.38
CA ALA A 38 7.21 11.44 -23.44
C ALA A 38 5.87 12.04 -23.90
N GLU A 39 5.21 11.41 -24.88
CA GLU A 39 3.89 11.84 -25.37
C GLU A 39 2.80 11.69 -24.29
N ALA A 40 2.80 10.57 -23.56
CA ALA A 40 1.86 10.33 -22.46
C ALA A 40 2.04 11.33 -21.30
N VAL A 41 3.28 11.69 -20.98
CA VAL A 41 3.59 12.72 -19.97
C VAL A 41 3.09 14.09 -20.42
N GLN A 42 3.31 14.46 -21.69
CA GLN A 42 2.87 15.76 -22.20
C GLN A 42 1.34 15.89 -22.20
N SER A 43 0.62 14.84 -22.61
CA SER A 43 -0.86 14.80 -22.56
C SER A 43 -1.41 14.99 -21.14
N THR A 44 -0.73 14.44 -20.14
CA THR A 44 -1.10 14.60 -18.73
C THR A 44 -0.86 16.03 -18.24
N ILE A 45 0.27 16.64 -18.62
CA ILE A 45 0.59 18.04 -18.30
C ILE A 45 -0.41 19.01 -18.95
N ASP A 46 -0.79 18.77 -20.20
CA ASP A 46 -1.78 19.58 -20.92
C ASP A 46 -3.16 19.51 -20.24
N SER A 47 -3.53 18.32 -19.73
CA SER A 47 -4.76 18.11 -18.96
C SER A 47 -4.73 18.84 -17.61
N MET A 48 -3.58 18.88 -16.92
CA MET A 48 -3.42 19.61 -15.66
C MET A 48 -3.45 21.15 -15.85
N ASN A 49 -2.96 21.65 -16.98
CA ASN A 49 -2.99 23.09 -17.30
C ASN A 49 -4.40 23.59 -17.65
N LEU A 50 -5.31 22.70 -18.06
CA LEU A 50 -6.71 23.05 -18.35
C LEU A 50 -7.54 23.32 -17.06
N CYS A 51 -7.17 22.71 -15.93
CA CYS A 51 -7.88 22.90 -14.65
C CYS A 51 -7.49 24.19 -13.89
N ARG A 52 -6.53 24.99 -14.39
CA ARG A 52 -5.96 26.12 -13.63
C ARG A 52 -6.69 27.46 -13.80
N VAL A 53 -7.79 27.53 -14.55
CA VAL A 53 -8.51 28.81 -14.79
C VAL A 53 -9.91 28.78 -14.19
N LEU A 54 -10.00 28.85 -12.87
CA LEU A 54 -11.17 29.40 -12.16
C LEU A 54 -10.65 30.27 -11.00
N GLU A 55 -10.31 31.51 -11.30
CA GLU A 55 -10.07 32.53 -10.28
C GLU A 55 -11.40 32.86 -9.60
N VAL A 56 -11.53 32.50 -8.33
CA VAL A 56 -12.64 32.93 -7.47
C VAL A 56 -12.37 34.40 -7.10
N PRO A 57 -13.27 35.35 -7.43
CA PRO A 57 -13.06 36.76 -7.09
C PRO A 57 -13.13 36.96 -5.57
N LYS A 58 -12.09 37.58 -5.01
CA LYS A 58 -12.09 38.08 -3.63
C LYS A 58 -13.14 39.17 -3.49
N GLN A 59 -14.21 38.92 -2.74
CA GLN A 59 -15.08 39.97 -2.24
C GLN A 59 -14.46 40.60 -0.99
N GLU A 60 -14.29 41.92 -1.01
CA GLU A 60 -13.93 42.71 0.16
C GLU A 60 -15.07 42.70 1.18
N VAL A 61 -14.81 42.09 2.34
CA VAL A 61 -15.73 42.11 3.49
C VAL A 61 -15.58 43.45 4.20
N GLN A 62 -16.62 44.29 4.15
CA GLN A 62 -16.70 45.52 4.93
C GLN A 62 -16.90 45.20 6.42
N ALA A 63 -16.14 45.89 7.27
CA ALA A 63 -16.15 45.71 8.72
C ALA A 63 -17.53 46.03 9.33
N HIS A 64 -18.28 44.99 9.69
CA HIS A 64 -19.40 45.10 10.61
C HIS A 64 -18.89 45.04 12.06
N LYS A 65 -19.41 45.96 12.88
CA LYS A 65 -19.14 46.07 14.31
C LYS A 65 -19.47 44.73 15.00
N PRO A 66 -18.64 44.23 15.93
CA PRO A 66 -18.90 42.95 16.58
C PRO A 66 -20.23 42.99 17.35
N PRO A 67 -21.08 41.95 17.24
CA PRO A 67 -22.29 41.85 18.03
C PRO A 67 -21.95 41.67 19.52
N PRO A 68 -22.82 42.16 20.43
CA PRO A 68 -22.60 41.98 21.86
C PRO A 68 -22.58 40.50 22.24
N PRO A 69 -21.83 40.11 23.29
CA PRO A 69 -21.70 38.71 23.69
C PRO A 69 -23.07 38.13 24.07
N PRO A 70 -23.37 36.87 23.66
CA PRO A 70 -24.58 36.20 24.08
C PRO A 70 -24.59 35.96 25.60
N PRO A 71 -25.78 35.93 26.24
CA PRO A 71 -25.90 35.60 27.65
C PRO A 71 -25.28 34.22 27.95
N PRO A 72 -24.70 34.01 29.15
CA PRO A 72 -24.12 32.72 29.50
C PRO A 72 -25.18 31.62 29.42
N GLU A 73 -24.93 30.62 28.58
CA GLU A 73 -25.78 29.44 28.46
C GLU A 73 -25.85 28.70 29.81
N PRO A 74 -27.03 28.20 30.21
CA PRO A 74 -27.16 27.36 31.39
C PRO A 74 -26.34 26.08 31.19
N LYS A 75 -25.49 25.75 32.17
CA LYS A 75 -24.62 24.56 32.17
C LYS A 75 -25.43 23.30 31.85
N LYS A 76 -25.24 22.76 30.63
CA LYS A 76 -25.69 21.41 30.28
C LYS A 76 -24.87 20.40 31.11
N VAL A 77 -25.59 19.57 31.85
CA VAL A 77 -25.05 18.34 32.45
C VAL A 77 -24.66 17.44 31.27
N GLN A 78 -23.36 17.17 31.12
CA GLN A 78 -22.84 16.25 30.12
C GLN A 78 -23.27 14.82 30.52
N ALA A 79 -24.01 14.15 29.64
CA ALA A 79 -24.03 12.69 29.64
C ALA A 79 -22.67 12.24 29.12
N GLU A 80 -22.01 11.31 29.81
CA GLU A 80 -20.74 10.74 29.37
C GLU A 80 -20.95 10.02 28.03
N GLU A 81 -20.19 10.41 27.00
CA GLU A 81 -20.16 9.69 25.73
C GLU A 81 -19.65 8.26 25.96
N PRO A 82 -20.19 7.24 25.26
CA PRO A 82 -19.71 5.88 25.38
C PRO A 82 -18.19 5.83 25.15
N VAL A 83 -17.46 5.21 26.08
CA VAL A 83 -16.00 5.04 25.93
C VAL A 83 -15.77 4.04 24.81
N GLU A 84 -15.40 4.53 23.64
CA GLU A 84 -15.03 3.70 22.50
C GLU A 84 -13.77 2.87 22.83
N PRO A 85 -13.70 1.58 22.46
CA PRO A 85 -12.58 0.72 22.80
C PRO A 85 -11.31 1.14 22.06
N ASP A 86 -10.19 1.23 22.78
CA ASP A 86 -8.84 1.50 22.24
C ASP A 86 -8.09 0.22 21.83
N MET A 87 -8.60 -0.93 22.27
CA MET A 87 -8.02 -2.24 22.07
C MET A 87 -9.06 -3.26 21.58
N LEU A 88 -8.65 -4.11 20.66
CA LEU A 88 -9.30 -5.36 20.29
C LEU A 88 -8.62 -6.51 21.02
N THR A 89 -9.39 -7.37 21.68
CA THR A 89 -8.90 -8.67 22.17
C THR A 89 -9.33 -9.76 21.20
N ASP A 90 -8.38 -10.53 20.69
CA ASP A 90 -8.66 -11.73 19.91
C ASP A 90 -8.96 -12.89 20.87
N GLU A 91 -10.22 -13.28 20.96
CA GLU A 91 -10.70 -14.35 21.86
C GLU A 91 -10.06 -15.72 21.57
N ARG A 92 -9.44 -15.90 20.40
CA ARG A 92 -8.86 -17.19 19.99
C ARG A 92 -7.53 -17.49 20.67
N ASP A 93 -6.73 -16.45 20.96
CA ASP A 93 -5.40 -16.57 21.55
C ASP A 93 -5.13 -15.58 22.70
N GLY A 94 -6.06 -14.66 22.97
CA GLY A 94 -5.93 -13.61 23.98
C GLY A 94 -5.02 -12.45 23.56
N GLN A 95 -4.54 -12.43 22.31
CA GLN A 95 -3.70 -11.35 21.81
C GLN A 95 -4.53 -10.07 21.73
N GLN A 96 -3.97 -8.98 22.26
CA GLN A 96 -4.56 -7.66 22.19
C GLN A 96 -3.90 -6.84 21.09
N TYR A 97 -4.71 -6.09 20.35
CA TYR A 97 -4.28 -5.22 19.25
C TYR A 97 -4.84 -3.83 19.47
N LYS A 98 -4.02 -2.80 19.29
CA LYS A 98 -4.51 -1.42 19.23
C LYS A 98 -5.46 -1.26 18.06
N ILE A 99 -6.51 -0.49 18.27
CA ILE A 99 -7.46 -0.12 17.22
C ILE A 99 -7.64 1.40 17.18
N PHE A 100 -8.06 1.91 16.03
CA PHE A 100 -8.38 3.31 15.85
C PHE A 100 -9.52 3.46 14.85
N GLU A 101 -10.29 4.51 15.01
CA GLU A 101 -11.43 4.82 14.14
C GLU A 101 -10.98 5.70 12.97
N VAL A 102 -11.51 5.39 11.79
CA VAL A 102 -11.43 6.26 10.62
C VAL A 102 -12.80 6.33 9.99
N GLU A 103 -13.41 7.50 10.06
CA GLU A 103 -14.80 7.70 9.66
C GLU A 103 -15.72 6.74 10.42
N ASP A 104 -16.36 5.78 9.74
CA ASP A 104 -17.27 4.79 10.33
C ASP A 104 -16.65 3.38 10.38
N ASP A 105 -15.33 3.24 10.22
CA ASP A 105 -14.63 1.95 10.18
C ASP A 105 -13.57 1.87 11.30
N TRP A 106 -13.55 0.75 12.03
CA TRP A 106 -12.50 0.45 13.01
C TRP A 106 -11.32 -0.27 12.34
N TRP A 107 -10.11 0.22 12.55
CA TRP A 107 -8.88 -0.33 11.97
C TRP A 107 -7.94 -0.85 13.04
N MET A 108 -7.31 -2.00 12.79
CA MET A 108 -6.14 -2.43 13.55
C MET A 108 -4.95 -1.47 13.33
N GLY A 109 -4.29 -1.07 14.40
CA GLY A 109 -2.98 -0.38 14.38
C GLY A 109 -1.79 -1.34 14.38
N GLU A 110 -2.00 -2.64 14.56
CA GLU A 110 -0.96 -3.66 14.72
C GLU A 110 -1.19 -4.87 13.80
N ASN A 111 -0.09 -5.53 13.39
CA ASN A 111 -0.16 -6.61 12.40
C ASN A 111 -0.80 -7.82 13.07
N LEU A 112 -1.75 -8.47 12.40
CA LEU A 112 -2.36 -9.69 12.91
C LEU A 112 -1.26 -10.73 13.22
N ASN A 113 -1.31 -11.35 14.40
CA ASN A 113 -0.29 -12.26 14.90
C ASN A 113 -0.85 -13.65 15.25
N PHE A 114 -2.00 -14.02 14.68
CA PHE A 114 -2.64 -15.31 14.93
C PHE A 114 -1.98 -16.44 14.09
N PRO A 115 -1.46 -17.51 14.71
CA PRO A 115 -0.77 -18.57 13.98
C PRO A 115 -1.72 -19.45 13.17
N THR A 116 -1.43 -19.60 11.88
CA THR A 116 -2.07 -20.56 10.96
C THR A 116 -1.06 -21.42 10.21
N GLN A 117 -1.54 -22.42 9.49
CA GLN A 117 -0.69 -23.36 8.73
C GLN A 117 0.13 -22.68 7.62
N GLU A 118 -0.42 -21.65 6.97
CA GLU A 118 0.26 -20.89 5.91
C GLU A 118 0.56 -19.45 6.38
N SER A 119 1.15 -19.35 7.59
CA SER A 119 1.61 -18.09 8.17
C SER A 119 2.99 -18.21 8.82
N TRP A 120 3.80 -17.17 8.73
CA TRP A 120 5.20 -17.19 9.18
C TRP A 120 5.58 -15.94 9.97
N CYS A 121 6.37 -16.14 11.01
CA CYS A 121 7.24 -15.09 11.52
C CYS A 121 8.39 -14.87 10.53
N TYR A 122 8.82 -13.62 10.37
CA TYR A 122 9.96 -13.29 9.51
C TYR A 122 11.19 -14.13 9.89
N ASP A 123 11.91 -14.67 8.92
CA ASP A 123 13.07 -15.57 9.10
C ASP A 123 12.80 -16.82 9.96
N VAL A 124 11.53 -17.22 10.12
CA VAL A 124 11.11 -18.36 10.95
C VAL A 124 11.58 -18.22 12.40
N GLN A 125 11.63 -16.98 12.91
CA GLN A 125 11.98 -16.69 14.30
C GLN A 125 10.77 -16.13 15.03
N GLU A 126 10.29 -16.83 16.07
CA GLU A 126 9.11 -16.42 16.84
C GLU A 126 9.22 -15.00 17.41
N SER A 127 10.41 -14.57 17.85
CA SER A 127 10.64 -13.20 18.34
C SER A 127 10.38 -12.11 17.30
N ASN A 128 10.40 -12.45 16.00
CA ASN A 128 10.06 -11.50 14.94
C ASN A 128 8.54 -11.31 14.81
N CYS A 129 7.73 -12.29 15.21
CA CYS A 129 6.28 -12.13 15.29
C CYS A 129 5.88 -11.10 16.34
N ASP A 130 6.54 -11.09 17.50
CA ASP A 130 6.28 -10.10 18.55
C ASP A 130 6.56 -8.66 18.07
N LYS A 131 7.49 -8.52 17.12
CA LYS A 131 7.93 -7.22 16.60
C LYS A 131 7.13 -6.75 15.39
N TRP A 132 6.76 -7.67 14.50
CA TRP A 132 6.25 -7.36 13.17
C TRP A 132 4.96 -8.09 12.83
N GLY A 133 4.42 -8.91 13.72
CA GLY A 133 3.31 -9.82 13.42
C GLY A 133 3.71 -10.91 12.43
N ARG A 134 2.70 -11.57 11.86
CA ARG A 134 2.88 -12.66 10.90
C ARG A 134 2.65 -12.22 9.46
N LEU A 135 3.24 -13.00 8.58
CA LEU A 135 3.04 -12.92 7.13
C LEU A 135 2.15 -14.09 6.71
N TYR A 136 1.07 -13.81 6.00
CA TYR A 136 0.03 -14.78 5.63
C TYR A 136 -0.08 -14.87 4.11
N THR A 137 -0.32 -16.07 3.59
CA THR A 137 -0.83 -16.19 2.22
C THR A 137 -2.16 -15.45 2.09
N TRP A 138 -2.53 -15.06 0.87
CA TRP A 138 -3.78 -14.35 0.67
C TRP A 138 -5.00 -15.18 1.09
N LYS A 139 -4.94 -16.50 0.86
CA LYS A 139 -5.97 -17.45 1.30
C LYS A 139 -6.19 -17.35 2.81
N GLU A 140 -5.13 -17.45 3.61
CA GLU A 140 -5.23 -17.31 5.07
C GLU A 140 -5.66 -15.90 5.46
N ALA A 141 -5.13 -14.87 4.79
CA ALA A 141 -5.48 -13.47 5.07
C ALA A 141 -7.00 -13.23 5.00
N THR A 142 -7.71 -13.87 4.07
CA THR A 142 -9.16 -13.70 3.90
C THR A 142 -10.03 -14.34 5.00
N ILE A 143 -9.47 -15.24 5.82
CA ILE A 143 -10.25 -16.00 6.82
C ILE A 143 -9.70 -15.88 8.25
N THR A 144 -8.56 -15.19 8.44
CA THR A 144 -7.86 -15.18 9.74
C THR A 144 -8.24 -13.98 10.61
N CYS A 145 -8.94 -12.97 10.11
CA CYS A 145 -9.37 -11.86 10.96
C CYS A 145 -10.30 -12.34 12.10
N PRO A 146 -10.24 -11.73 13.30
CA PRO A 146 -11.10 -12.10 14.43
C PRO A 146 -12.59 -11.98 14.09
N GLN A 147 -13.45 -12.64 14.86
CA GLN A 147 -14.89 -12.58 14.61
C GLN A 147 -15.41 -11.13 14.60
N GLY A 148 -16.17 -10.79 13.55
CA GLY A 148 -16.69 -9.43 13.33
C GLY A 148 -15.68 -8.46 12.73
N TRP A 149 -14.48 -8.92 12.40
CA TRP A 149 -13.46 -8.19 11.65
C TRP A 149 -13.18 -8.92 10.34
N HIS A 150 -12.77 -8.19 9.32
CA HIS A 150 -12.43 -8.75 8.00
C HIS A 150 -11.18 -8.12 7.42
N LEU A 151 -10.67 -8.75 6.36
CA LEU A 151 -9.58 -8.20 5.57
C LEU A 151 -10.12 -7.02 4.73
N PRO A 152 -9.54 -5.82 4.80
CA PRO A 152 -10.02 -4.65 4.06
C PRO A 152 -9.90 -4.86 2.56
N ASN A 153 -10.92 -4.46 1.82
CA ASN A 153 -10.91 -4.38 0.37
C ASN A 153 -10.33 -3.03 -0.12
N ASP A 154 -10.17 -2.87 -1.43
CA ASP A 154 -9.56 -1.67 -2.01
C ASP A 154 -10.37 -0.38 -1.79
N GLN A 155 -11.69 -0.45 -1.58
CA GLN A 155 -12.51 0.71 -1.26
C GLN A 155 -12.25 1.19 0.18
N GLU A 156 -12.19 0.28 1.14
CA GLU A 156 -11.86 0.58 2.53
C GLU A 156 -10.43 1.14 2.66
N TRP A 157 -9.47 0.51 1.97
CA TRP A 157 -8.13 1.07 1.85
C TRP A 157 -8.12 2.48 1.27
N SER A 158 -8.94 2.73 0.24
CA SER A 158 -9.01 4.06 -0.39
C SER A 158 -9.56 5.10 0.58
N LYS A 159 -10.60 4.77 1.37
CA LYS A 159 -11.11 5.66 2.44
C LYS A 159 -9.99 6.02 3.42
N LEU A 160 -9.31 5.01 3.97
CA LEU A 160 -8.22 5.20 4.91
C LEU A 160 -7.10 6.07 4.31
N ILE A 161 -6.63 5.75 3.10
CA ILE A 161 -5.56 6.50 2.44
C ILE A 161 -5.98 7.97 2.19
N ASN A 162 -7.22 8.20 1.74
CA ASN A 162 -7.73 9.54 1.47
C ASN A 162 -7.90 10.37 2.74
N TYR A 163 -8.34 9.75 3.84
CA TYR A 163 -8.42 10.39 5.16
C TYR A 163 -7.07 10.98 5.59
N TYR A 164 -5.97 10.28 5.28
CA TYR A 164 -4.60 10.75 5.56
C TYR A 164 -3.94 11.52 4.42
N GLY A 165 -4.73 12.14 3.55
CA GLY A 165 -4.26 13.08 2.52
C GLY A 165 -4.03 12.46 1.14
N GLY A 166 -4.35 11.18 0.95
CA GLY A 166 -4.25 10.50 -0.34
C GLY A 166 -2.91 9.82 -0.59
N VAL A 167 -2.81 9.14 -1.74
CA VAL A 167 -1.72 8.19 -2.06
C VAL A 167 -0.32 8.78 -1.99
N HIS A 168 -0.12 10.10 -2.16
CA HIS A 168 1.20 10.73 -2.14
C HIS A 168 1.67 11.15 -0.73
N TYR A 169 0.78 11.19 0.25
CA TYR A 169 1.06 11.72 1.59
C TYR A 169 0.81 10.70 2.71
N ALA A 170 -0.17 9.81 2.53
CA ALA A 170 -0.59 8.85 3.55
C ALA A 170 0.54 7.90 3.98
N GLY A 171 1.50 7.60 3.09
CA GLY A 171 2.63 6.73 3.41
C GLY A 171 3.51 7.30 4.51
N LYS A 172 3.68 8.64 4.57
CA LYS A 172 4.34 9.29 5.71
C LYS A 172 3.55 9.12 7.00
N SER A 173 2.25 9.35 6.94
CA SER A 173 1.34 9.26 8.09
C SER A 173 1.29 7.86 8.67
N PHE A 174 1.34 6.83 7.82
CA PHE A 174 1.25 5.42 8.22
C PHE A 174 2.52 4.86 8.85
N LYS A 175 3.71 5.44 8.65
CA LYS A 175 4.95 4.94 9.26
C LYS A 175 4.85 4.96 10.79
N VAL A 176 5.59 4.09 11.47
CA VAL A 176 5.73 4.13 12.93
C VAL A 176 6.22 5.52 13.37
N GLY A 177 5.49 6.15 14.29
CA GLY A 177 5.74 7.53 14.73
C GLY A 177 5.23 8.63 13.76
N GLY A 178 4.51 8.24 12.71
CA GLY A 178 3.75 9.15 11.87
C GLY A 178 2.50 9.69 12.58
N SER A 179 1.70 10.47 11.87
CA SER A 179 0.48 11.07 12.42
C SER A 179 -0.71 10.11 12.52
N SER A 180 -0.63 8.93 11.89
CA SER A 180 -1.68 7.91 11.96
C SER A 180 -1.34 6.83 13.01
N PRO A 181 -2.34 6.29 13.74
CA PRO A 181 -2.16 5.10 14.57
C PRO A 181 -1.95 3.80 13.77
N PHE A 182 -1.97 3.84 12.44
CA PHE A 182 -1.80 2.67 11.56
C PHE A 182 -0.47 1.92 11.76
N ASN A 183 0.61 2.63 12.13
CA ASN A 183 1.92 2.08 12.50
C ASN A 183 2.41 0.95 11.57
N ALA A 184 2.69 1.26 10.31
CA ALA A 184 3.21 0.33 9.32
C ALA A 184 4.59 -0.21 9.74
N PHE A 185 4.61 -1.41 10.31
CA PHE A 185 5.83 -2.15 10.60
C PHE A 185 6.43 -2.65 9.30
N MET A 186 7.67 -2.27 9.01
CA MET A 186 8.40 -2.69 7.80
C MET A 186 8.79 -4.18 7.89
N SER A 187 7.78 -5.04 7.90
CA SER A 187 7.84 -6.49 8.10
C SER A 187 8.32 -7.25 6.87
N GLY A 188 8.40 -6.59 5.71
CA GLY A 188 8.76 -7.24 4.46
C GLY A 188 7.68 -8.20 3.97
N TYR A 189 8.11 -9.26 3.30
CA TYR A 189 7.24 -10.33 2.78
C TYR A 189 7.93 -11.69 2.90
N TYR A 190 7.13 -12.73 2.75
CA TYR A 190 7.54 -14.12 2.60
C TYR A 190 7.32 -14.55 1.15
N TYR A 191 8.31 -15.23 0.58
CA TYR A 191 8.23 -15.83 -0.74
C TYR A 191 8.00 -17.33 -0.58
N HIS A 192 7.04 -17.89 -1.32
CA HIS A 192 6.59 -19.28 -1.22
C HIS A 192 7.71 -20.33 -1.39
N GLU A 193 8.86 -19.95 -1.96
CA GLU A 193 10.08 -20.78 -2.00
C GLU A 193 10.84 -20.86 -0.65
N GLY A 194 10.31 -20.28 0.42
CA GLY A 194 10.88 -20.36 1.77
C GLY A 194 11.86 -19.22 2.11
N SER A 195 11.84 -18.12 1.36
CA SER A 195 12.72 -16.97 1.60
C SER A 195 11.94 -15.73 2.05
N PHE A 196 12.64 -14.79 2.67
CA PHE A 196 12.06 -13.56 3.19
C PHE A 196 12.79 -12.34 2.62
N GLY A 197 12.09 -11.20 2.50
CA GLY A 197 12.67 -10.03 1.87
C GLY A 197 12.13 -8.71 2.39
N LYS A 198 12.93 -7.65 2.24
CA LYS A 198 12.55 -6.24 2.46
C LYS A 198 12.17 -5.84 3.89
N VAL A 199 12.53 -6.64 4.90
CA VAL A 199 12.43 -6.22 6.29
C VAL A 199 13.21 -4.93 6.53
N GLY A 200 12.65 -4.04 7.34
CA GLY A 200 13.19 -2.70 7.60
C GLY A 200 13.05 -1.72 6.44
N VAL A 201 12.63 -2.18 5.25
CA VAL A 201 12.54 -1.34 4.04
C VAL A 201 11.09 -1.09 3.63
N SER A 202 10.25 -2.13 3.64
CA SER A 202 8.87 -2.07 3.17
C SER A 202 7.92 -2.81 4.10
N ALA A 203 6.67 -2.36 4.15
CA ALA A 203 5.53 -3.05 4.75
C ALA A 203 4.51 -3.34 3.63
N TYR A 204 4.06 -4.59 3.54
CA TYR A 204 3.11 -5.03 2.53
C TYR A 204 1.86 -5.59 3.22
N PHE A 205 0.68 -5.13 2.78
CA PHE A 205 -0.60 -5.47 3.39
C PHE A 205 -1.56 -6.03 2.34
N TRP A 206 -2.09 -7.21 2.57
CA TRP A 206 -3.10 -7.79 1.68
C TRP A 206 -4.38 -6.93 1.67
N SER A 207 -5.05 -6.95 0.51
CA SER A 207 -6.43 -6.49 0.35
C SER A 207 -7.32 -7.68 0.01
N ALA A 208 -8.57 -7.68 0.47
CA ALA A 208 -9.56 -8.68 0.07
C ALA A 208 -9.97 -8.58 -1.41
N THR A 209 -9.54 -7.55 -2.13
CA THR A 209 -9.81 -7.41 -3.56
C THR A 209 -8.97 -8.39 -4.37
N GLU A 210 -9.63 -9.46 -4.83
CA GLU A 210 -9.11 -10.41 -5.78
C GLU A 210 -9.03 -9.81 -7.20
N GLN A 211 -8.00 -10.17 -7.95
CA GLN A 211 -7.84 -9.74 -9.35
C GLN A 211 -8.14 -10.87 -10.33
N ASN A 212 -7.62 -12.06 -10.03
CA ASN A 212 -7.92 -13.29 -10.74
C ASN A 212 -7.55 -14.48 -9.84
N ASN A 213 -7.60 -15.70 -10.38
CA ASN A 213 -7.33 -16.93 -9.63
C ASN A 213 -5.96 -16.93 -8.92
N ASP A 214 -4.94 -16.31 -9.51
CA ASP A 214 -3.56 -16.36 -9.03
C ASP A 214 -3.13 -15.08 -8.28
N TYR A 215 -3.78 -13.95 -8.56
CA TYR A 215 -3.34 -12.63 -8.09
C TYR A 215 -4.41 -11.91 -7.25
N ALA A 216 -3.96 -11.17 -6.24
CA ALA A 216 -4.77 -10.29 -5.41
C ALA A 216 -4.11 -8.92 -5.23
N SER A 217 -4.91 -7.93 -4.84
CA SER A 217 -4.45 -6.57 -4.55
C SER A 217 -3.69 -6.50 -3.21
N PHE A 218 -2.69 -5.65 -3.12
CA PHE A 218 -1.99 -5.33 -1.88
C PHE A 218 -1.60 -3.85 -1.81
N LYS A 219 -1.30 -3.37 -0.59
CA LYS A 219 -0.80 -2.02 -0.32
C LYS A 219 0.65 -2.06 0.14
N GLY A 220 1.47 -1.18 -0.41
CA GLY A 220 2.88 -1.02 -0.06
C GLY A 220 3.14 0.31 0.64
N VAL A 221 3.74 0.25 1.82
CA VAL A 221 4.31 1.42 2.53
C VAL A 221 5.82 1.24 2.59
N TYR A 222 6.58 2.29 2.33
CA TYR A 222 8.04 2.21 2.15
C TYR A 222 8.75 3.16 3.09
N SER A 223 9.91 2.77 3.62
CA SER A 223 10.72 3.59 4.51
C SER A 223 11.21 4.90 3.87
N THR A 224 11.56 4.87 2.58
CA THR A 224 12.27 5.97 1.89
C THR A 224 11.37 6.95 1.15
N VAL A 225 10.09 6.61 0.95
CA VAL A 225 9.13 7.45 0.20
C VAL A 225 7.83 7.58 0.98
N ASP A 226 7.06 8.63 0.69
CA ASP A 226 5.88 9.01 1.47
C ASP A 226 4.56 8.58 0.82
N ASN A 227 4.63 7.87 -0.31
CA ASN A 227 3.45 7.36 -0.98
C ASN A 227 3.03 5.97 -0.48
N VAL A 228 1.73 5.68 -0.59
CA VAL A 228 1.18 4.33 -0.49
C VAL A 228 0.96 3.81 -1.90
N GLY A 229 1.60 2.69 -2.23
CA GLY A 229 1.40 2.04 -3.52
C GLY A 229 0.27 1.01 -3.46
N THR A 230 -0.49 0.87 -4.55
CA THR A 230 -1.45 -0.22 -4.76
C THR A 230 -0.98 -1.05 -5.94
N TYR A 231 -0.89 -2.36 -5.74
CA TYR A 231 -0.34 -3.29 -6.71
C TYR A 231 -1.08 -4.63 -6.65
N THR A 232 -0.73 -5.53 -7.54
CA THR A 232 -1.25 -6.90 -7.57
C THR A 232 -0.10 -7.88 -7.42
N TYR A 233 -0.31 -8.97 -6.71
CA TYR A 233 0.73 -9.98 -6.46
C TYR A 233 0.16 -11.37 -6.32
N ILE A 234 1.03 -12.37 -6.47
CA ILE A 234 0.65 -13.78 -6.40
C ILE A 234 0.19 -14.15 -4.99
N LYS A 235 -0.92 -14.89 -4.89
CA LYS A 235 -1.60 -15.18 -3.62
C LYS A 235 -0.87 -16.13 -2.67
N ILE A 236 0.08 -16.91 -3.20
CA ILE A 236 0.82 -17.92 -2.43
C ILE A 236 1.99 -17.34 -1.62
N ASP A 237 2.35 -16.09 -1.87
CA ASP A 237 3.35 -15.37 -1.09
C ASP A 237 2.72 -14.76 0.17
N GLY A 238 3.55 -14.47 1.17
CA GLY A 238 3.10 -14.01 2.48
C GLY A 238 3.27 -12.51 2.67
N MET A 239 2.20 -11.83 3.11
CA MET A 239 2.22 -10.40 3.48
C MET A 239 1.50 -10.17 4.82
N SER A 240 1.66 -9.00 5.41
CA SER A 240 0.99 -8.66 6.66
C SER A 240 -0.51 -8.47 6.47
N VAL A 241 -1.27 -8.64 7.56
CA VAL A 241 -2.71 -8.43 7.60
C VAL A 241 -3.05 -7.32 8.61
N ARG A 242 -3.90 -6.40 8.18
CA ARG A 242 -4.57 -5.39 8.99
C ARG A 242 -6.06 -5.68 8.88
N CYS A 243 -6.72 -6.02 9.97
CA CYS A 243 -8.17 -6.24 9.94
C CYS A 243 -8.92 -4.92 10.16
N VAL A 244 -10.09 -4.82 9.55
CA VAL A 244 -11.04 -3.71 9.68
C VAL A 244 -12.37 -4.27 10.16
N LYS A 245 -13.19 -3.43 10.78
CA LYS A 245 -14.56 -3.76 11.19
C LYS A 245 -15.47 -2.57 10.91
N ASP A 246 -16.54 -2.84 10.17
CA ASP A 246 -17.59 -1.86 9.90
C ASP A 246 -18.34 -1.52 11.20
N ARG A 247 -18.69 -0.25 11.38
CA ARG A 247 -19.49 0.23 12.53
C ARG A 247 -20.99 0.07 12.33
#